data_AF-A0A420ME04-F1
#
_entry.id   AF-A0A420ME04-F1
#
_cell.length_a   1.000
_cell.length_b   1.000
_cell.length_c   1.000
_cell.angle_alpha   90.00
_cell.angle_beta   90.00
_cell.angle_gamma   90.00
#
_symmetry.space_group_name_H-M   'P 1'
#
loop_
_entity.id
_entity.type
_entity.pdbx_description
1 polymer ?
#
loop_
_entity_poly.entity_id
_entity_poly.type
_entity_poly.pdbx_seq_one_letter_code
_entity_poly.pdbx_strand_id
1 'polypeptide(L)'
;MRFRAWFFVILLLCLYVAANSTTCSATKKYKQGCCNKSGNYSFGPDYCGNSVCRSDCDRKAECNPGFGSKWAKSDKCPLNVCCSKHGYCGTTKDFCGSKTVKRPSCKKGDDMLCVVGYFESWARDRPCEVFMPEDIPIGLYTHINFAFGTINPETFHLEANTPEDKLAYKRLTFLKKRDKNLKIYLAVGG
;
A
#
# COMPACT_ATOMS: atom_id res chain seq x y z
N MET A 1 38.45 22.61 -29.69
CA MET A 1 38.07 21.17 -29.69
C MET A 1 37.75 20.66 -28.26
N ARG A 2 36.89 21.35 -27.49
CA ARG A 2 36.54 20.96 -26.11
C ARG A 2 35.04 20.92 -25.79
N PHE A 3 34.17 21.27 -26.73
CA PHE A 3 32.71 21.29 -26.55
C PHE A 3 31.97 20.07 -27.11
N ARG A 4 32.65 19.17 -27.84
CA ARG A 4 32.02 17.96 -28.43
C ARG A 4 32.09 16.72 -27.53
N ALA A 5 32.87 16.75 -26.45
CA ALA A 5 33.03 15.63 -25.53
C ALA A 5 31.96 15.57 -24.42
N TRP A 6 31.36 16.72 -24.05
CA TRP A 6 30.38 16.78 -22.97
C TRP A 6 28.97 16.35 -23.38
N PHE A 7 28.60 16.52 -24.66
CA PHE A 7 27.30 16.08 -25.16
C PHE A 7 27.14 14.55 -25.21
N PHE A 8 28.24 13.81 -25.40
CA PHE A 8 28.20 12.35 -25.42
C PHE A 8 28.11 11.71 -24.01
N VAL A 9 28.59 12.39 -22.97
CA VAL A 9 28.51 11.90 -21.58
C VAL A 9 27.10 12.10 -21.01
N ILE A 10 26.42 13.19 -21.35
CA ILE A 10 25.04 13.46 -20.92
C ILE A 10 24.05 12.50 -21.60
N LEU A 11 24.29 12.10 -22.86
CA LEU A 11 23.43 11.12 -23.55
C LEU A 11 23.54 9.69 -22.99
N LEU A 12 24.68 9.34 -22.38
CA LEU A 12 24.91 8.03 -21.76
C LEU A 12 24.35 7.92 -20.33
N LEU A 13 24.12 9.04 -19.64
CA LEU A 13 23.54 9.07 -18.30
C LEU A 13 22.00 9.07 -18.28
N CYS A 14 21.34 9.39 -19.41
CA CYS A 14 19.87 9.33 -19.54
C CYS A 14 19.31 7.95 -19.91
N LEU A 15 20.15 6.93 -20.10
CA LEU A 15 19.72 5.54 -20.34
C LEU A 15 19.56 4.71 -19.05
N TYR A 16 19.72 5.32 -17.87
CA TYR A 16 19.21 4.75 -16.62
C TYR A 16 17.69 4.89 -16.56
N VAL A 17 17.02 4.26 -17.52
CA VAL A 17 15.62 3.90 -17.38
C VAL A 17 15.59 2.94 -16.19
N ALA A 18 14.92 3.35 -15.11
CA ALA A 18 14.53 2.44 -14.05
C ALA A 18 13.70 1.32 -14.71
N ALA A 19 14.36 0.20 -15.02
CA ALA A 19 13.69 -0.99 -15.48
C ALA A 19 12.82 -1.46 -14.31
N ASN A 20 11.52 -1.16 -14.38
CA ASN A 20 10.52 -1.92 -13.65
C ASN A 20 10.71 -3.37 -14.07
N SER A 21 11.47 -4.15 -13.29
CA SER A 21 11.91 -5.45 -13.73
C SER A 21 10.70 -6.38 -13.75
N THR A 22 10.10 -6.51 -14.94
CA THR A 22 9.11 -7.51 -15.30
C THR A 22 9.69 -8.93 -15.28
N THR A 23 11.00 -9.03 -15.01
CA THR A 23 11.76 -10.27 -15.05
C THR A 23 11.96 -10.88 -13.66
N CYS A 24 11.92 -12.21 -13.60
CA CYS A 24 12.12 -13.02 -12.41
C CYS A 24 13.14 -14.14 -12.67
N SER A 25 13.72 -14.67 -11.60
CA SER A 25 14.64 -15.82 -11.68
C SER A 25 14.46 -16.74 -10.47
N ALA A 26 15.30 -17.78 -10.37
CA ALA A 26 15.30 -18.66 -9.21
C ALA A 26 15.66 -17.91 -7.91
N THR A 27 16.50 -16.89 -8.01
CA THR A 27 16.98 -16.08 -6.86
C THR A 27 16.29 -14.73 -6.77
N LYS A 28 15.91 -14.14 -7.90
CA LYS A 28 15.17 -12.87 -7.94
C LYS A 28 13.66 -13.16 -7.96
N LYS A 29 13.07 -13.18 -6.76
CA LYS A 29 11.63 -13.36 -6.57
C LYS A 29 10.88 -12.07 -6.90
N TYR A 30 9.72 -12.20 -7.54
CA TYR A 30 8.78 -11.10 -7.70
C TYR A 30 7.72 -11.16 -6.58
N LYS A 31 7.14 -10.01 -6.19
CA LYS A 31 6.25 -9.90 -5.02
C LYS A 31 4.97 -10.74 -5.13
N GLN A 32 4.46 -11.01 -6.34
CA GLN A 32 3.21 -11.77 -6.55
C GLN A 32 3.24 -12.63 -7.82
N GLY A 33 2.71 -13.86 -7.78
CA GLY A 33 2.70 -14.77 -8.94
C GLY A 33 3.94 -15.65 -9.06
N CYS A 34 3.84 -16.65 -9.93
CA CYS A 34 4.86 -17.67 -10.21
C CYS A 34 5.82 -17.17 -11.27
N CYS A 35 7.10 -17.50 -11.12
CA CYS A 35 8.09 -17.23 -12.15
C CYS A 35 8.17 -18.40 -13.14
N ASN A 36 7.98 -18.15 -14.42
CA ASN A 36 8.14 -19.17 -15.44
C ASN A 36 9.59 -19.31 -15.92
N LYS A 37 9.87 -20.37 -16.69
CA LYS A 37 11.22 -20.65 -17.21
C LYS A 37 11.77 -19.58 -18.16
N SER A 38 10.91 -18.79 -18.80
CA SER A 38 11.27 -17.63 -19.64
C SER A 38 11.62 -16.38 -18.83
N GLY A 39 11.51 -16.43 -17.50
CA GLY A 39 11.81 -15.31 -16.61
C GLY A 39 10.70 -14.29 -16.53
N ASN A 40 9.46 -14.62 -16.88
CA ASN A 40 8.28 -13.78 -16.70
C ASN A 40 7.45 -14.26 -15.50
N TYR A 41 6.73 -13.35 -14.84
CA TYR A 41 5.84 -13.72 -13.74
C TYR A 41 4.36 -13.49 -14.09
N SER A 42 3.51 -14.41 -13.65
CA SER A 42 2.05 -14.25 -13.60
C SER A 42 1.41 -15.41 -12.82
N PHE A 43 0.11 -15.60 -12.96
CA PHE A 43 -0.63 -16.74 -12.41
C PHE A 43 -1.15 -17.66 -13.52
N GLY A 44 -1.69 -18.81 -13.12
CA GLY A 44 -2.31 -19.76 -14.02
C GLY A 44 -1.35 -20.84 -14.53
N PRO A 45 -1.85 -21.78 -15.34
CA PRO A 45 -1.08 -22.95 -15.77
C PRO A 45 0.19 -22.58 -16.55
N ASP A 46 0.16 -21.51 -17.33
CA ASP A 46 1.29 -21.09 -18.18
C ASP A 46 2.47 -20.50 -17.39
N TYR A 47 2.28 -20.26 -16.10
CA TYR A 47 3.30 -19.69 -15.22
C TYR A 47 3.60 -20.59 -14.03
N CYS A 48 2.56 -21.18 -13.43
CA CYS A 48 2.64 -22.00 -12.23
C CYS A 48 2.63 -23.51 -12.53
N GLY A 49 2.41 -23.93 -13.78
CA GLY A 49 2.42 -25.34 -14.18
C GLY A 49 3.76 -26.03 -13.90
N ASN A 50 3.74 -27.28 -13.44
CA ASN A 50 4.94 -28.04 -13.04
C ASN A 50 6.04 -28.06 -14.12
N SER A 51 5.68 -28.12 -15.40
CA SER A 51 6.64 -28.15 -16.51
C SER A 51 7.16 -26.77 -16.92
N VAL A 52 6.48 -25.69 -16.52
CA VAL A 52 6.73 -24.32 -17.01
C VAL A 52 7.27 -23.40 -15.91
N CYS A 53 6.91 -23.68 -14.65
CA CYS A 53 7.34 -22.91 -13.50
C CYS A 53 8.82 -23.15 -13.16
N ARG A 54 9.48 -22.08 -12.71
CA ARG A 54 10.86 -22.06 -12.22
C ARG A 54 10.93 -21.80 -10.72
N SER A 55 10.15 -20.87 -10.20
CA SER A 55 10.12 -20.52 -8.77
C SER A 55 8.75 -19.97 -8.34
N ASP A 56 8.46 -20.06 -7.04
CA ASP A 56 7.20 -19.61 -6.44
C ASP A 56 5.92 -20.30 -7.02
N CYS A 57 6.04 -21.59 -7.38
CA CYS A 57 5.04 -22.32 -8.17
C CYS A 57 3.69 -22.59 -7.47
N ASP A 58 3.66 -22.55 -6.14
CA ASP A 58 2.43 -22.78 -5.36
C ASP A 58 1.54 -21.53 -5.25
N ARG A 59 1.97 -20.41 -5.85
CA ARG A 59 1.21 -19.17 -5.78
C ARG A 59 -0.04 -19.24 -6.65
N LYS A 60 -1.14 -18.78 -6.05
CA LYS A 60 -2.46 -18.74 -6.70
C LYS A 60 -2.91 -17.30 -6.92
N ALA A 61 -3.61 -17.09 -8.02
CA ALA A 61 -4.32 -15.86 -8.32
C ALA A 61 -5.33 -15.52 -7.22
N GLU A 62 -5.70 -14.25 -7.09
CA GLU A 62 -6.72 -13.82 -6.14
C GLU A 62 -8.11 -14.35 -6.53
N CYS A 63 -8.43 -14.27 -7.83
CA CYS A 63 -9.67 -14.74 -8.43
C CYS A 63 -9.40 -15.63 -9.64
N ASN A 64 -10.40 -16.39 -10.08
CA ASN A 64 -10.30 -17.30 -11.22
C ASN A 64 -10.81 -16.63 -12.51
N PRO A 65 -9.93 -16.22 -13.44
CA PRO A 65 -10.36 -15.68 -14.73
C PRO A 65 -10.71 -16.75 -15.76
N GLY A 66 -10.72 -18.03 -15.37
CA GLY A 66 -10.82 -19.18 -16.28
C GLY A 66 -9.58 -20.09 -16.25
N PHE A 67 -8.62 -19.84 -15.36
CA PHE A 67 -7.48 -20.74 -15.17
C PHE A 67 -7.90 -22.09 -14.58
N GLY A 68 -8.99 -22.10 -13.80
CA GLY A 68 -9.44 -23.25 -13.02
C GLY A 68 -9.10 -23.09 -11.54
N SER A 69 -9.93 -23.68 -10.68
CA SER A 69 -9.89 -23.51 -9.22
C SER A 69 -8.55 -23.89 -8.59
N LYS A 70 -7.77 -24.77 -9.22
CA LYS A 70 -6.43 -25.14 -8.73
C LYS A 70 -5.43 -23.97 -8.74
N TRP A 71 -5.63 -22.97 -9.60
CA TRP A 71 -4.69 -21.84 -9.80
C TRP A 71 -5.15 -20.52 -9.16
N ALA A 72 -6.31 -20.51 -8.51
CA ALA A 72 -6.88 -19.33 -7.86
C ALA A 72 -7.25 -19.64 -6.41
N LYS A 73 -7.22 -18.61 -5.56
CA LYS A 73 -7.66 -18.72 -4.16
C LYS A 73 -9.18 -18.78 -4.04
N SER A 74 -9.88 -18.14 -4.98
CA SER A 74 -11.33 -18.07 -5.05
C SER A 74 -11.77 -18.02 -6.50
N ASP A 75 -12.98 -18.52 -6.79
CA ASP A 75 -13.56 -18.37 -8.13
C ASP A 75 -13.99 -16.92 -8.43
N LYS A 76 -14.36 -16.16 -7.39
CA LYS A 76 -14.78 -14.76 -7.49
C LYS A 76 -14.01 -13.86 -6.53
N CYS A 77 -13.97 -12.56 -6.83
CA CYS A 77 -13.36 -11.58 -5.97
C CYS A 77 -14.11 -11.41 -4.63
N PRO A 78 -13.41 -11.31 -3.48
CA PRO A 78 -14.05 -11.26 -2.16
C PRO A 78 -15.04 -10.10 -1.98
N LEU A 79 -14.78 -8.95 -2.60
CA LEU A 79 -15.62 -7.77 -2.54
C LEU A 79 -16.67 -7.70 -3.66
N ASN A 80 -16.93 -8.82 -4.35
CA ASN A 80 -17.81 -8.89 -5.52
C ASN A 80 -17.46 -7.87 -6.63
N VAL A 81 -16.16 -7.55 -6.74
CA VAL A 81 -15.59 -6.75 -7.83
C VAL A 81 -15.22 -7.66 -9.01
N CYS A 82 -14.65 -7.11 -10.08
CA CYS A 82 -14.35 -7.88 -11.29
C CYS A 82 -13.00 -8.60 -11.17
N CYS A 83 -12.93 -9.78 -11.77
CA CYS A 83 -11.69 -10.52 -11.95
C CYS A 83 -11.05 -10.16 -13.28
N SER A 84 -9.84 -9.61 -13.27
CA SER A 84 -9.09 -9.37 -14.51
C SER A 84 -8.63 -10.67 -15.13
N LYS A 85 -8.29 -10.66 -16.43
CA LYS A 85 -7.74 -11.82 -17.16
C LYS A 85 -6.47 -12.42 -16.54
N HIS A 86 -5.79 -11.68 -15.67
CA HIS A 86 -4.56 -12.09 -14.99
C HIS A 86 -4.80 -12.61 -13.57
N GLY A 87 -6.05 -12.68 -13.11
CA GLY A 87 -6.40 -13.23 -11.81
C GLY A 87 -6.26 -12.26 -10.63
N TYR A 88 -6.41 -10.96 -10.89
CA TYR A 88 -6.44 -9.90 -9.88
C TYR A 88 -7.85 -9.31 -9.75
N CYS A 89 -8.21 -8.88 -8.55
CA CYS A 89 -9.49 -8.22 -8.30
C CYS A 89 -9.40 -6.70 -8.38
N GLY A 90 -10.40 -6.08 -9.00
CA GLY A 90 -10.44 -4.63 -9.13
C GLY A 90 -11.75 -4.10 -9.71
N THR A 91 -11.89 -2.78 -9.70
CA THR A 91 -13.10 -2.06 -10.11
C THR A 91 -12.91 -1.20 -11.35
N THR A 92 -11.67 -1.06 -11.84
CA THR A 92 -11.36 -0.21 -13.01
C THR A 92 -11.68 -0.93 -14.32
N LYS A 93 -11.60 -0.19 -15.43
CA LYS A 93 -11.86 -0.71 -16.78
C LYS A 93 -10.99 -1.93 -17.13
N ASP A 94 -9.75 -2.00 -16.64
CA ASP A 94 -8.84 -3.12 -16.91
C ASP A 94 -9.30 -4.45 -16.28
N PHE A 95 -10.16 -4.35 -15.25
CA PHE A 95 -10.72 -5.50 -14.55
C PHE A 95 -12.15 -5.77 -14.98
N CYS A 96 -12.94 -4.73 -15.20
CA CYS A 96 -14.38 -4.80 -15.42
C CYS A 96 -14.83 -4.62 -16.87
N GLY A 97 -13.96 -4.14 -17.76
CA GLY A 97 -14.34 -3.72 -19.10
C GLY A 97 -15.41 -2.63 -19.04
N SER A 98 -16.59 -2.91 -19.61
CA SER A 98 -17.75 -2.01 -19.57
C SER A 98 -18.63 -2.18 -18.32
N LYS A 99 -18.38 -3.18 -17.47
CA LYS A 99 -19.19 -3.42 -16.27
C LYS A 99 -18.87 -2.37 -15.21
N THR A 100 -19.88 -1.86 -14.54
CA THR A 100 -19.71 -0.96 -13.39
C THR A 100 -19.98 -1.72 -12.11
N VAL A 101 -19.02 -1.72 -11.19
CA VAL A 101 -19.23 -2.28 -9.85
C VAL A 101 -20.04 -1.29 -9.02
N LYS A 102 -21.16 -1.75 -8.47
CA LYS A 102 -21.96 -0.96 -7.55
C LYS A 102 -21.23 -0.87 -6.20
N ARG A 103 -20.67 0.30 -5.90
CA ARG A 103 -20.12 0.58 -4.58
C ARG A 103 -21.24 0.50 -3.54
N PRO A 104 -21.11 -0.32 -2.48
CA PRO A 104 -22.06 -0.30 -1.38
C PRO A 104 -22.09 1.09 -0.75
N SER A 105 -23.29 1.59 -0.47
CA SER A 105 -23.51 2.81 0.30
C SER A 105 -24.28 2.45 1.57
N CYS A 106 -23.82 2.93 2.72
CA CYS A 106 -24.60 2.82 3.96
C CYS A 106 -25.85 3.72 3.88
N LYS A 107 -26.92 3.33 4.56
CA LYS A 107 -28.11 4.20 4.66
C LYS A 107 -27.72 5.43 5.48
N LYS A 108 -28.24 6.60 5.08
CA LYS A 108 -28.05 7.84 5.83
C LYS A 108 -28.74 7.66 7.20
N GLY A 109 -27.97 7.65 8.28
CA GLY A 109 -28.48 7.42 9.65
C GLY A 109 -27.99 6.14 10.33
N ASP A 110 -27.23 5.29 9.65
CA ASP A 110 -26.40 4.32 10.38
C ASP A 110 -25.29 5.10 11.09
N ASP A 111 -25.14 4.90 12.39
CA ASP A 111 -24.06 5.51 13.17
C ASP A 111 -22.72 5.17 12.49
N MET A 112 -21.94 6.20 12.13
CA MET A 112 -20.58 5.98 11.66
C MET A 112 -19.75 5.40 12.82
N LEU A 113 -19.71 4.07 12.90
CA LEU A 113 -19.01 3.33 13.96
C LEU A 113 -17.51 3.64 13.98
N CYS A 114 -16.96 4.09 12.86
CA CYS A 114 -15.54 4.39 12.70
C CYS A 114 -15.32 5.71 11.96
N VAL A 115 -14.77 6.70 12.68
CA VAL A 115 -14.30 7.98 12.12
C VAL A 115 -12.84 8.09 12.49
N VAL A 116 -11.96 7.98 11.49
CA VAL A 116 -10.50 7.93 11.65
C VAL A 116 -9.89 9.26 11.24
N GLY A 117 -9.17 9.91 12.16
CA GLY A 117 -8.39 11.10 11.89
C GLY A 117 -6.89 10.81 11.86
N TYR A 118 -6.14 11.56 11.06
CA TYR A 118 -4.67 11.58 11.14
C TYR A 118 -4.24 12.89 11.80
N PHE A 119 -3.44 12.78 12.87
CA PHE A 119 -2.78 13.92 13.50
C PHE A 119 -1.34 13.95 13.03
N GLU A 120 -1.02 14.92 12.18
CA GLU A 120 0.34 15.12 11.67
C GLU A 120 1.13 16.03 12.62
N SER A 121 2.20 15.51 13.20
CA SER A 121 2.90 16.21 14.29
C SER A 121 3.58 17.51 13.88
N TRP A 122 3.98 17.62 12.60
CA TRP A 122 4.56 18.84 12.01
C TRP A 122 3.55 19.99 11.93
N ALA A 123 2.24 19.76 12.17
CA ALA A 123 1.25 20.82 12.21
C ALA A 123 1.55 21.90 13.26
N ARG A 124 2.40 21.57 14.24
CA ARG A 124 2.93 22.51 15.24
C ARG A 124 3.87 23.58 14.65
N ASP A 125 4.49 23.29 13.51
CA ASP A 125 5.51 24.12 12.86
C ASP A 125 4.92 24.96 11.71
N ARG A 126 3.60 24.93 11.52
CA ARG A 126 2.92 25.76 10.52
C ARG A 126 3.09 27.25 10.85
N PRO A 127 3.23 28.12 9.84
CA PRO A 127 3.36 29.56 10.06
C PRO A 127 2.09 30.21 10.64
N CYS A 128 0.93 29.59 10.43
CA CYS A 128 -0.37 29.98 10.95
C CYS A 128 -1.25 28.72 11.11
N GLU A 129 -2.38 28.83 11.83
CA GLU A 129 -3.27 27.69 12.12
C GLU A 129 -2.47 26.50 12.68
N VAL A 130 -1.56 26.81 13.60
CA VAL A 130 -0.78 25.86 14.38
C VAL A 130 -1.77 24.95 15.10
N PHE A 131 -1.61 23.64 14.92
CA PHE A 131 -2.58 22.66 15.41
C PHE A 131 -1.89 21.67 16.35
N MET A 132 -2.29 21.71 17.62
CA MET A 132 -1.75 20.90 18.71
C MET A 132 -2.72 19.75 19.04
N PRO A 133 -2.27 18.71 19.77
CA PRO A 133 -3.16 17.62 20.17
C PRO A 133 -4.41 18.08 20.93
N GLU A 134 -4.30 19.15 21.73
CA GLU A 134 -5.40 19.68 22.54
C GLU A 134 -6.48 20.39 21.71
N ASP A 135 -6.17 20.81 20.49
CA ASP A 135 -7.09 21.48 19.57
C ASP A 135 -8.04 20.49 18.87
N ILE A 136 -7.80 19.18 19.03
CA ILE A 136 -8.67 18.14 18.49
C ILE A 136 -10.02 18.16 19.22
N PRO A 137 -11.15 18.37 18.51
CA PRO A 137 -12.47 18.35 19.13
C PRO A 137 -12.79 16.98 19.72
N ILE A 138 -13.22 16.98 20.98
CA ILE A 138 -13.62 15.76 21.69
C ILE A 138 -14.91 15.20 21.08
N GLY A 139 -14.97 13.87 20.90
CA GLY A 139 -16.13 13.17 20.35
C GLY A 139 -16.26 13.18 18.82
N LEU A 140 -15.38 13.89 18.10
CA LEU A 140 -15.41 13.92 16.64
C LEU A 140 -14.83 12.66 15.99
N TYR A 141 -13.77 12.11 16.58
CA TYR A 141 -13.06 10.93 16.07
C TYR A 141 -13.22 9.74 17.01
N THR A 142 -13.43 8.55 16.45
CA THR A 142 -13.36 7.31 17.23
C THR A 142 -11.94 6.74 17.26
N HIS A 143 -11.14 7.03 16.22
CA HIS A 143 -9.75 6.62 16.11
C HIS A 143 -8.89 7.80 15.63
N ILE A 144 -7.72 7.99 16.24
CA ILE A 144 -6.71 8.94 15.77
C ILE A 144 -5.41 8.19 15.50
N ASN A 145 -4.86 8.36 14.31
CA ASN A 145 -3.54 7.88 13.93
C ASN A 145 -2.56 9.05 14.07
N PHE A 146 -1.59 8.92 14.97
CA PHE A 146 -0.45 9.84 15.00
C PHE A 146 0.43 9.57 13.79
N ALA A 147 0.67 10.59 12.98
CA ALA A 147 1.53 10.58 11.81
C ALA A 147 2.80 11.42 12.10
N PHE A 148 4.00 10.82 12.15
CA PHE A 148 4.31 9.39 12.01
C PHE A 148 5.36 8.94 13.05
N GLY A 149 5.56 7.63 13.16
CA GLY A 149 6.80 7.05 13.67
C GLY A 149 7.68 6.56 12.53
N THR A 150 8.96 6.38 12.79
CA THR A 150 9.94 5.90 11.81
C THR A 150 10.59 4.59 12.25
N ILE A 151 11.18 3.88 11.31
CA ILE A 151 12.00 2.69 11.58
C ILE A 151 13.44 3.09 11.35
N ASN A 152 14.27 2.96 12.38
CA ASN A 152 15.70 3.19 12.25
C ASN A 152 16.29 2.20 11.24
N PRO A 153 16.98 2.66 10.17
CA PRO A 153 17.42 1.79 9.08
C PRO A 153 18.60 0.88 9.46
N GLU A 154 19.30 1.16 10.57
CA GLU A 154 20.44 0.37 11.03
C GLU A 154 20.01 -0.64 12.10
N THR A 155 19.20 -0.20 13.07
CA THR A 155 18.77 -1.05 14.20
C THR A 155 17.45 -1.76 13.96
N PHE A 156 16.67 -1.32 12.96
CA PHE A 156 15.29 -1.77 12.68
C PHE A 156 14.31 -1.54 13.85
N HIS A 157 14.67 -0.69 14.81
CA HIS A 157 13.81 -0.31 15.91
C HIS A 157 12.82 0.77 15.48
N LEU A 158 11.63 0.72 16.09
CA LEU A 158 10.63 1.77 15.97
C LEU A 158 11.03 2.97 16.83
N GLU A 159 11.11 4.14 16.21
CA GLU A 159 11.54 5.38 16.84
C GLU A 159 10.57 6.54 16.52
N ALA A 160 10.61 7.58 17.36
CA ALA A 160 9.93 8.83 17.08
C ALA A 160 10.74 9.64 16.06
N ASN A 161 10.08 10.41 15.17
CA ASN A 161 10.81 11.21 14.17
C ASN A 161 11.62 12.33 14.84
N THR A 162 11.05 12.96 15.87
CA THR A 162 11.76 13.96 16.68
C THR A 162 11.55 13.74 18.19
N PRO A 163 12.39 14.35 19.07
CA PRO A 163 12.14 14.36 20.50
C PRO A 163 10.79 14.97 20.89
N GLU A 164 10.32 15.99 20.16
CA GLU A 164 9.04 16.66 20.40
C GLU A 164 7.86 15.73 20.08
N ASP A 165 7.99 14.84 19.10
CA ASP A 165 6.97 13.83 18.82
C ASP A 165 6.73 12.92 20.01
N LYS A 166 7.78 12.58 20.79
CA LYS A 166 7.63 11.80 22.02
C LYS A 166 6.74 12.52 23.05
N LEU A 167 6.82 13.85 23.10
CA LEU A 167 5.93 14.66 23.94
C LEU A 167 4.52 14.71 23.35
N ALA A 168 4.41 14.87 22.04
CA ALA A 168 3.12 14.89 21.35
C ALA A 168 2.36 13.55 21.48
N TYR A 169 3.04 12.40 21.50
CA TYR A 169 2.43 11.09 21.81
C TYR A 169 1.72 11.11 23.17
N LYS A 170 2.39 11.63 24.20
CA LYS A 170 1.83 11.73 25.56
C LYS A 170 0.64 12.68 25.60
N ARG A 171 0.74 13.82 24.93
CA ARG A 171 -0.34 14.83 24.85
C ARG A 171 -1.57 14.29 24.13
N LEU A 172 -1.36 13.63 22.98
CA LEU A 172 -2.46 13.01 22.23
C LEU A 172 -3.12 11.89 23.04
N THR A 173 -2.34 11.02 23.69
CA THR A 173 -2.89 9.97 24.56
C THR A 173 -3.64 10.50 25.77
N PHE A 174 -3.31 11.71 26.25
CA PHE A 174 -4.03 12.38 27.32
C PHE A 174 -5.48 12.74 26.96
N LEU A 175 -5.80 12.89 25.66
CA LEU A 175 -7.18 13.11 25.21
C LEU A 175 -8.13 12.00 25.69
N LYS A 176 -7.62 10.78 25.88
CA LYS A 176 -8.38 9.66 26.43
C LYS A 176 -8.88 9.89 27.86
N LYS A 177 -8.40 10.92 28.56
CA LYS A 177 -8.98 11.33 29.84
C LYS A 177 -10.37 11.94 29.67
N ARG A 178 -10.60 12.68 28.59
CA ARG A 178 -11.88 13.34 28.25
C ARG A 178 -12.75 12.43 27.40
N ASP A 179 -12.16 11.66 26.50
CA ASP A 179 -12.86 10.67 25.67
C ASP A 179 -12.35 9.26 25.95
N LYS A 180 -13.05 8.52 26.81
CA LYS A 180 -12.64 7.17 27.22
C LYS A 180 -12.71 6.15 26.09
N ASN A 181 -13.49 6.41 25.05
CA ASN A 181 -13.71 5.50 23.92
C ASN A 181 -12.73 5.75 22.77
N LEU A 182 -12.06 6.91 22.75
CA LEU A 182 -11.05 7.26 21.76
C LEU A 182 -9.91 6.24 21.72
N LYS A 183 -9.65 5.73 20.52
CA LYS A 183 -8.50 4.87 20.23
C LYS A 183 -7.40 5.67 19.53
N ILE A 184 -6.16 5.44 19.93
CA ILE A 184 -5.00 6.16 19.40
C ILE A 184 -3.98 5.13 18.92
N TYR A 185 -3.50 5.30 17.71
CA TYR A 185 -2.51 4.44 17.06
C TYR A 185 -1.34 5.27 16.56
N LEU A 186 -0.19 4.63 16.40
CA LEU A 186 0.96 5.21 15.71
C LEU A 186 0.98 4.70 14.27
N ALA A 187 0.91 5.61 13.30
CA ALA A 187 1.16 5.30 11.90
C ALA A 187 2.68 5.33 11.65
N VAL A 188 3.21 4.33 10.95
CA VAL A 188 4.65 4.20 10.67
C VAL A 188 4.88 4.28 9.17
N GLY A 189 5.87 5.07 8.74
CA GLY A 189 6.11 5.42 7.33
C GLY A 189 5.67 6.86 7.07
N GLY A 190 4.86 7.06 6.03
CA GLY A 190 4.43 8.40 5.60
C GLY A 190 5.43 9.08 4.69
#